data_AF-A0A845QWV9-F1
#
_entry.id   AF-A0A845QWV9-F1
#
_cell.length_a   1.000
_cell.length_b   1.000
_cell.length_c   1.000
_cell.angle_alpha   90.00
_cell.angle_beta   90.00
_cell.angle_gamma   90.00
#
_symmetry.space_group_name_H-M   'P 1'
#
loop_
_entity.id
_entity.type
_entity.pdbx_description
1 polymer ?
#
loop_
_entity_poly.entity_id
_entity_poly.type
_entity_poly.pdbx_seq_one_letter_code
_entity_poly.pdbx_strand_id
1 'polypeptide(L)'
;MPKEFKAGCQRPTIKKKETISEKKDFVKETKKEELQMIKVGKPAPNFNAPGFYDGKFMDFDLSEYKGKWVLLCFYPGDFTFV
;
A
#
# COMPACT_ATOMS: atom_id res chain seq x y z
N MET A 1 -3.73 10.33 11.02
CA MET A 1 -4.76 9.50 11.66
C MET A 1 -5.63 9.05 10.52
N PRO A 2 -5.83 7.73 10.36
CA PRO A 2 -6.46 7.19 9.17
C PRO A 2 -7.87 7.74 8.99
N LYS A 3 -8.33 7.81 7.75
CA LYS A 3 -9.61 8.46 7.41
C LYS A 3 -10.74 7.44 7.44
N GLU A 4 -11.78 7.70 8.21
CA GLU A 4 -12.99 6.86 8.24
C GLU A 4 -13.75 6.95 6.91
N PHE A 5 -14.30 5.83 6.44
CA PHE A 5 -15.18 5.79 5.27
C PHE A 5 -16.37 4.85 5.50
N LYS A 6 -17.47 5.09 4.79
CA LYS A 6 -18.66 4.22 4.86
C LYS A 6 -18.41 2.95 4.06
N ALA A 7 -18.49 1.79 4.71
CA ALA A 7 -18.50 0.51 4.00
C ALA A 7 -19.79 0.32 3.20
N GLY A 8 -19.65 -0.32 2.03
CA GLY A 8 -20.75 -0.74 1.17
C GLY A 8 -20.29 -1.90 0.29
N CYS A 9 -21.18 -2.43 -0.56
CA CYS A 9 -20.87 -3.54 -1.47
C CYS A 9 -19.82 -3.19 -2.55
N GLN A 10 -19.45 -1.91 -2.66
CA GLN A 10 -18.47 -1.43 -3.62
C GLN A 10 -17.06 -1.55 -3.03
N ARG A 11 -16.18 -2.24 -3.75
CA ARG A 11 -14.77 -2.40 -3.36
C ARG A 11 -14.14 -1.01 -3.16
N PRO A 12 -13.44 -0.76 -2.03
CA PRO A 12 -12.78 0.52 -1.80
C PRO A 12 -11.83 0.83 -2.96
N THR A 13 -11.87 2.05 -3.47
CA THR A 13 -10.96 2.51 -4.52
C THR A 13 -9.53 2.48 -3.99
N ILE A 14 -8.69 1.59 -4.53
CA ILE A 14 -7.23 1.64 -4.30
C ILE A 14 -6.77 2.98 -4.88
N LYS A 15 -6.43 3.95 -4.03
CA LYS A 15 -5.86 5.21 -4.48
C LYS A 15 -4.42 4.95 -4.94
N LYS A 16 -4.27 4.50 -6.19
CA LYS A 16 -2.98 4.58 -6.87
C LYS A 16 -2.69 6.08 -7.01
N LYS A 17 -1.82 6.65 -6.16
CA LYS A 17 -1.27 7.98 -6.42
C LYS A 17 -0.71 7.96 -7.84
N GLU A 18 -1.26 8.79 -8.71
CA GLU A 18 -0.69 9.05 -10.02
C GLU A 18 0.76 9.49 -9.80
N THR A 19 1.70 8.67 -10.26
CA THR A 19 3.07 9.14 -10.47
C THR A 19 2.95 10.22 -11.54
N ILE A 20 3.13 11.48 -11.13
CA ILE A 20 3.20 12.61 -12.03
C ILE A 20 4.22 12.24 -13.13
N SER A 21 3.70 12.11 -14.34
CA SER A 21 4.48 11.87 -15.54
C SER A 21 5.10 13.20 -15.98
N GLU A 22 6.35 13.43 -15.64
CA GLU A 22 7.21 14.24 -16.49
C GLU A 22 7.95 13.30 -17.45
N LYS A 23 7.56 13.38 -18.72
CA LYS A 23 8.21 12.70 -19.84
C LYS A 23 9.58 13.34 -20.09
N LYS A 24 10.66 12.55 -20.11
CA LYS A 24 11.78 12.68 -21.07
C LYS A 24 12.33 11.30 -21.44
N ASP A 25 11.94 10.90 -22.65
CA ASP A 25 12.69 10.21 -23.71
C ASP A 25 13.59 8.99 -23.46
N PHE A 26 13.22 7.91 -24.19
CA PHE A 26 14.03 6.86 -24.83
C PHE A 26 15.04 6.05 -24.00
N VAL A 27 14.72 4.76 -23.76
CA VAL A 27 15.33 3.59 -24.41
C VAL A 27 14.38 2.39 -24.23
N LYS A 28 14.03 1.72 -25.33
CA LYS A 28 13.45 0.37 -25.31
C LYS A 28 14.58 -0.61 -25.01
N GLU A 29 14.70 -1.05 -23.78
CA GLU A 29 15.50 -2.20 -23.40
C GLU A 29 14.61 -3.25 -22.75
N THR A 30 14.85 -4.50 -23.15
CA THR A 30 14.18 -5.72 -22.72
C THR A 30 14.21 -5.81 -21.19
N LYS A 31 13.16 -5.32 -20.53
CA LYS A 31 13.06 -5.36 -19.08
C LYS A 31 12.78 -6.82 -18.69
N LYS A 32 13.85 -7.57 -18.42
CA LYS A 32 13.80 -8.76 -17.57
C LYS A 32 12.90 -8.39 -16.39
N GLU A 33 11.80 -9.11 -16.19
CA GLU A 33 10.90 -8.93 -15.05
C GLU A 33 11.64 -9.36 -13.78
N GLU A 34 12.64 -8.57 -13.37
CA GLU A 34 13.20 -8.66 -12.04
C GLU A 34 12.17 -8.05 -11.11
N LEU A 35 11.41 -8.93 -10.46
CA LEU A 35 10.64 -8.57 -9.27
C LEU A 35 11.58 -7.82 -8.33
N GLN A 36 11.43 -6.50 -8.24
CA GLN A 36 12.22 -5.69 -7.33
C GLN A 36 11.88 -6.13 -5.91
N MET A 37 12.77 -6.91 -5.31
CA MET A 37 12.67 -7.32 -3.92
C MET A 37 12.79 -6.09 -3.01
N ILE A 38 12.05 -6.11 -1.89
CA ILE A 38 12.16 -5.10 -0.84
C ILE A 38 13.58 -5.13 -0.28
N LYS A 39 14.23 -3.97 -0.17
CA LYS A 39 15.61 -3.83 0.31
C LYS A 39 15.64 -3.21 1.70
N VAL A 40 16.36 -3.85 2.62
CA VAL A 40 16.61 -3.31 3.97
C VAL A 40 17.40 -2.00 3.87
N GLY A 41 17.08 -1.02 4.72
CA GLY A 41 17.72 0.29 4.75
C GLY A 41 17.31 1.24 3.61
N LYS A 42 16.43 0.81 2.69
CA LYS A 42 15.76 1.70 1.73
C LYS A 42 14.38 2.11 2.27
N PRO A 43 13.83 3.25 1.81
CA PRO A 43 12.47 3.63 2.17
C PRO A 43 11.48 2.50 1.84
N ALA A 44 10.60 2.20 2.80
CA ALA A 44 9.55 1.21 2.58
C ALA A 44 8.64 1.65 1.42
N PRO A 45 8.19 0.72 0.56
CA PRO A 45 7.23 1.04 -0.50
C PRO A 45 5.98 1.69 0.09
N ASN A 46 5.57 2.83 -0.48
CA ASN A 46 4.36 3.49 0.00
C ASN A 46 3.15 2.66 -0.40
N PHE A 47 2.19 2.51 0.51
CA PHE A 47 0.92 1.84 0.24
C PHE A 47 -0.25 2.63 0.83
N ASN A 48 -1.40 2.41 0.21
CA ASN A 48 -2.69 2.83 0.72
C ASN A 48 -3.61 1.61 0.71
N ALA A 49 -4.24 1.33 1.85
CA ALA A 49 -5.10 0.16 2.00
C ALA A 49 -6.30 0.47 2.91
N PRO A 50 -7.51 0.01 2.54
CA PRO A 50 -8.62 -0.04 3.48
C PRO A 50 -8.35 -1.08 4.56
N GLY A 51 -8.78 -0.80 5.79
CA GLY A 51 -8.70 -1.72 6.91
C GLY A 51 -9.82 -1.50 7.91
N PHE A 52 -9.95 -2.41 8.87
CA PHE A 52 -10.91 -2.31 9.96
C PHE A 52 -10.16 -2.02 11.26
N TYR A 53 -10.55 -0.96 11.96
CA TYR A 53 -9.95 -0.55 13.22
C TYR A 53 -11.00 0.09 14.11
N ASP A 54 -11.03 -0.31 15.39
CA ASP A 54 -11.93 0.23 16.41
C ASP A 54 -13.41 0.27 15.97
N GLY A 55 -13.90 -0.85 15.41
CA GLY A 55 -15.29 -0.99 14.96
C GLY A 55 -15.62 -0.28 13.64
N LYS A 56 -14.64 0.35 12.99
CA LYS A 56 -14.85 1.23 11.83
C LYS A 56 -13.98 0.83 10.64
N PHE A 57 -14.47 1.16 9.45
CA PHE A 57 -13.70 1.05 8.21
C PHE A 57 -12.89 2.32 7.99
N MET A 58 -11.58 2.16 7.81
CA MET A 58 -10.64 3.27 7.71
C MET A 58 -9.66 3.06 6.55
N ASP A 59 -9.26 4.16 5.94
CA ASP A 59 -8.26 4.21 4.88
C ASP A 59 -6.89 4.53 5.48
N PHE A 60 -5.95 3.60 5.34
CA PHE A 60 -4.59 3.68 5.89
C PHE A 60 -3.61 4.08 4.79
N ASP A 61 -2.88 5.18 4.97
CA ASP A 61 -1.72 5.56 4.12
C ASP A 61 -0.46 5.49 5.00
N LEU A 62 0.55 4.75 4.56
CA LEU A 62 1.82 4.60 5.29
C LEU A 62 2.48 5.96 5.59
N SER A 63 2.29 6.95 4.73
CA SER A 63 2.85 8.29 4.93
C SER A 63 2.33 9.01 6.17
N GLU A 64 1.15 8.66 6.69
CA GLU A 64 0.61 9.23 7.93
C GLU A 64 1.33 8.75 9.19
N TYR A 65 2.12 7.68 9.09
CA TYR A 65 2.84 7.07 10.20
C TYR A 65 4.32 7.48 10.25
N LYS A 66 4.75 8.43 9.41
CA LYS A 66 6.12 8.98 9.47
C LYS A 66 6.42 9.53 10.86
N GLY A 67 7.61 9.22 11.37
CA GLY A 67 8.04 9.60 12.73
C GLY A 67 7.59 8.61 13.81
N LYS A 68 6.85 7.55 13.46
CA LYS A 68 6.51 6.44 14.36
C LYS A 68 7.11 5.15 13.82
N TRP A 69 7.42 4.23 14.73
CA TRP A 69 7.75 2.85 14.33
C TRP A 69 6.48 2.14 13.86
N VAL A 70 6.58 1.43 12.75
CA VAL A 70 5.48 0.67 12.14
C VAL A 70 5.94 -0.77 11.95
N LEU A 71 5.17 -1.72 12.47
CA LEU A 71 5.32 -3.14 12.19
C LEU A 71 4.24 -3.55 11.19
N LEU A 72 4.65 -4.03 10.01
CA LEU A 72 3.74 -4.52 8.98
C LEU A 72 3.88 -6.04 8.86
N CYS A 73 2.81 -6.77 9.14
CA CYS A 73 2.76 -8.22 9.08
C CYS A 73 1.82 -8.68 7.95
N PHE A 74 2.27 -9.63 7.15
CA PHE A 74 1.43 -10.34 6.19
C PHE A 74 1.13 -11.72 6.75
N TYR A 75 -0.12 -12.16 6.64
CA TYR A 75 -0.55 -13.50 7.03
C TYR A 75 -1.38 -14.11 5.89
N PRO A 76 -1.45 -15.46 5.79
CA PRO A 76 -1.93 -16.13 4.58
C PRO A 76 -3.44 -16.02 4.34
N GLY A 77 -4.26 -15.95 5.38
CA GLY A 77 -5.71 -15.81 5.23
C GLY A 77 -6.46 -15.77 6.56
N ASP A 78 -7.69 -15.27 6.49
CA ASP A 78 -8.64 -15.29 7.61
C ASP A 78 -9.29 -16.67 7.72
N PHE A 79 -9.67 -17.08 8.95
CA PHE A 79 -10.38 -18.34 9.24
C PHE A 79 -9.68 -19.61 8.70
N THR A 80 -8.35 -19.64 8.81
CA THR A 80 -7.54 -20.82 8.48
C THR A 80 -7.49 -21.83 9.63
N PHE A 81 -6.85 -22.97 9.39
CA PHE A 81 -6.75 -24.07 10.35
C PHE A 81 -6.04 -23.65 11.66
N VAL A 82 -6.61 -24.09 12.77
CA VAL A 82 -6.05 -24.07 14.14
C VAL A 82 -5.73 -25.48 14.57
#